data_AF-A0A0D7F6X3-F1
#
_entry.id   AF-A0A0D7F6X3-F1
#
_cell.length_a   1.000
_cell.length_b   1.000
_cell.length_c   1.000
_cell.angle_alpha   90.00
_cell.angle_beta   90.00
_cell.angle_gamma   90.00
#
_symmetry.space_group_name_H-M   'P 1'
#
loop_
_entity.id
_entity.type
_entity.pdbx_description
1 polymer ?
#
loop_
_entity_poly.entity_id
_entity_poly.type
_entity_poly.pdbx_seq_one_letter_code
_entity_poly.pdbx_strand_id
1 'polypeptide(L)' 'MGLATYAIIETAADANSDGTNTWGILHDGEVEGVYATKEAAFESAVAAASLAVREGHEVHVTVPPRTTGNGTALGGPTN' A
#
# COMPACT_ATOMS: atom_id res chain seq x y z
N MET A 1 23.34 -9.06 3.32
CA MET A 1 22.60 -7.79 3.36
C MET A 1 21.35 -8.01 2.50
N GLY A 2 20.19 -8.21 3.13
CA GLY A 2 18.93 -8.49 2.43
C GLY A 2 18.21 -7.21 1.98
N LEU A 3 17.43 -7.31 0.92
CA LEU A 3 16.53 -6.25 0.43
C LEU A 3 15.12 -6.54 0.97
N ALA A 4 14.54 -5.60 1.71
CA ALA A 4 13.15 -5.66 2.15
C ALA A 4 12.30 -4.77 1.24
N THR A 5 11.40 -5.39 0.48
CA THR A 5 10.51 -4.68 -0.45
C THR A 5 9.09 -4.72 0.07
N TYR A 6 8.49 -3.54 0.22
CA TYR A 6 7.11 -3.36 0.63
C TYR A 6 6.36 -2.62 -0.48
N ALA A 7 5.31 -3.21 -1.02
CA ALA A 7 4.45 -2.58 -2.01
C ALA A 7 3.01 -2.57 -1.50
N ILE A 8 2.39 -1.39 -1.49
CA ILE A 8 0.98 -1.29 -1.12
C ILE A 8 0.15 -1.66 -2.35
N ILE A 9 -0.74 -2.62 -2.21
CA ILE A 9 -1.60 -3.06 -3.29
C ILE A 9 -3.06 -2.89 -2.90
N GLU A 10 -3.87 -2.50 -3.88
CA GLU A 10 -5.32 -2.59 -3.77
C GLU A 10 -5.68 -4.06 -3.96
N THR A 11 -6.23 -4.67 -2.92
CA THR A 11 -6.82 -5.99 -3.02
C THR A 11 -8.30 -5.80 -3.29
N ALA A 12 -8.81 -6.42 -4.35
CA ALA A 12 -10.23 -6.50 -4.54
C ALA A 12 -10.76 -7.26 -3.33
N ALA A 13 -11.49 -6.56 -2.46
CA ALA A 13 -12.22 -7.21 -1.40
C ALA A 13 -13.01 -8.35 -2.04
N ASP A 14 -13.03 -9.49 -1.37
CA ASP A 14 -13.61 -10.72 -1.90
C ASP A 14 -14.96 -10.45 -2.59
N ALA A 15 -15.37 -11.31 -3.52
CA ALA A 15 -16.64 -11.15 -4.23
C ALA A 15 -17.89 -11.10 -3.31
N ASN A 16 -17.69 -11.15 -1.98
CA ASN A 16 -18.68 -11.09 -0.91
C ASN A 16 -18.58 -9.82 -0.04
N SER A 17 -17.62 -8.91 -0.30
CA SER A 17 -17.44 -7.67 0.46
C SER A 17 -18.18 -6.52 -0.22
N ASP A 18 -18.74 -5.64 0.60
CA ASP A 18 -19.65 -4.54 0.28
C ASP A 18 -19.01 -3.42 -0.57
N GLY A 19 -18.51 -3.77 -1.77
CA GLY A 19 -17.92 -2.86 -2.74
C GLY A 19 -16.73 -2.01 -2.24
N THR A 20 -16.18 -2.33 -1.07
CA THR A 20 -15.16 -1.52 -0.42
C THR A 20 -13.79 -2.07 -0.78
N ASN A 21 -13.00 -1.31 -1.54
CA ASN A 21 -11.63 -1.72 -1.88
C ASN A 21 -10.79 -1.81 -0.60
N THR A 22 -10.20 -2.97 -0.35
CA THR A 22 -9.30 -3.18 0.78
C THR A 22 -7.85 -3.05 0.33
N TRP A 23 -6.96 -2.74 1.26
CA TRP A 23 -5.55 -2.46 0.98
C TRP A 23 -4.69 -3.50 1.68
N GLY A 24 -3.69 -4.04 0.99
CA GLY A 24 -2.74 -5.01 1.54
C GLY A 24 -1.30 -4.60 1.32
N ILE A 25 -0.38 -5.19 2.08
CA ILE A 25 1.06 -4.94 1.96
C ILE A 25 1.70 -6.16 1.31
N LEU A 26 2.12 -6.05 0.07
CA LEU A 26 2.92 -7.07 -0.60
C LEU A 26 4.36 -7.01 -0.07
N HIS A 27 4.79 -8.07 0.61
CA HIS A 27 6.14 -8.25 1.14
C HIS A 27 6.65 -9.64 0.73
N ASP A 28 7.81 -9.69 0.07
CA ASP A 28 8.45 -10.93 -0.40
C ASP A 28 7.53 -11.86 -1.23
N GLY A 29 6.59 -11.25 -1.97
CA GLY A 29 5.64 -11.96 -2.82
C GLY A 29 4.32 -12.37 -2.15
N GLU A 30 4.18 -12.17 -0.83
CA GLU A 30 2.96 -12.47 -0.08
C GLU A 30 2.24 -11.18 0.37
N VAL A 31 0.91 -11.21 0.40
CA VAL A 31 0.10 -10.08 0.85
C VAL A 31 -0.13 -10.19 2.36
N GLU A 32 0.56 -9.34 3.10
CA GLU A 32 0.47 -9.24 4.55
C GLU A 32 -0.48 -8.13 4.96
N GLY A 33 -1.41 -8.48 5.86
CA GLY A 33 -2.39 -7.55 6.41
C GLY A 33 -3.47 -7.12 5.42
N VAL A 34 -4.69 -6.92 5.92
CA VAL A 34 -5.80 -6.36 5.16
C VAL A 34 -6.32 -5.14 5.92
N TYR A 35 -6.31 -4.01 5.24
CA TYR A 35 -6.64 -2.71 5.81
C TYR A 35 -7.82 -2.09 5.07
N ALA A 36 -8.66 -1.36 5.80
CA ALA A 36 -9.80 -0.66 5.23
C ALA A 36 -9.39 0.60 4.43
N THR A 37 -8.24 1.20 4.76
CA THR A 37 -7.75 2.42 4.10
C THR A 37 -6.30 2.26 3.64
N LYS A 38 -5.95 3.05 2.62
CA LYS A 38 -4.62 3.07 2.04
C LYS A 38 -3.58 3.60 3.02
N GLU A 39 -3.96 4.62 3.78
CA GLU A 39 -3.12 5.26 4.80
C GLU A 39 -2.78 4.28 5.92
N ALA A 40 -3.75 3.45 6.36
CA ALA A 40 -3.52 2.43 7.38
C ALA A 40 -2.56 1.33 6.89
N ALA A 41 -2.68 0.92 5.62
CA ALA A 41 -1.73 0.01 5.00
C ALA A 41 -0.32 0.63 4.91
N PHE A 42 -0.23 1.92 4.56
CA PHE A 42 1.05 2.63 4.50
C PHE A 42 1.72 2.75 5.87
N GLU A 43 0.99 3.19 6.89
CA GLU A 43 1.54 3.34 8.24
C GLU A 43 2.05 2.00 8.80
N SER A 44 1.31 0.92 8.55
CA SER A 44 1.73 -0.42 8.95
C SER A 44 2.96 -0.92 8.17
N ALA A 45 3.02 -0.67 6.85
CA ALA A 45 4.18 -1.00 6.04
C ALA A 45 5.42 -0.23 6.49
N VAL A 46 5.28 1.05 6.81
CA VAL A 46 6.38 1.90 7.31
C VAL A 46 6.84 1.44 8.69
N ALA A 47 5.94 1.02 9.56
CA ALA A 47 6.30 0.44 10.85
C ALA A 47 7.16 -0.82 10.68
N ALA A 48 6.77 -1.74 9.79
CA ALA A 48 7.56 -2.93 9.48
C ALA A 48 8.92 -2.58 8.81
N ALA A 49 8.90 -1.65 7.85
CA ALA A 49 10.10 -1.12 7.21
C ALA A 49 11.10 -0.51 8.21
N SER A 50 10.61 0.22 9.22
CA SER A 50 11.48 0.82 10.24
C SER A 50 12.27 -0.23 11.05
N LEU A 51 11.68 -1.41 11.25
CA LEU A 51 12.35 -2.55 11.88
C LEU A 51 13.45 -3.11 10.95
N ALA A 52 13.15 -3.27 9.66
CA ALA A 52 14.13 -3.71 8.67
C ALA A 52 15.31 -2.73 8.55
N VAL A 53 15.06 -1.41 8.61
CA VAL A 53 16.13 -0.39 8.65
C VAL A 53 17.01 -0.55 9.89
N ARG A 54 16.42 -0.80 11.07
CA ARG A 54 17.18 -1.02 12.31
C ARG A 54 18.12 -2.23 12.20
N GLU A 55 17.72 -3.24 11.45
CA GLU A 55 18.52 -4.45 11.21
C GLU A 55 19.59 -4.26 10.12
N GLY A 56 19.64 -3.08 9.49
CA GLY A 56 20.61 -2.75 8.44
C GLY A 56 20.22 -3.27 7.06
N HIS A 57 18.94 -3.60 6.84
CA HIS A 57 18.42 -3.98 5.53
C HIS A 57 18.19 -2.75 4.66
N GLU A 58 18.38 -2.93 3.36
CA GLU A 58 17.93 -1.95 2.36
C GLU A 58 16.41 -2.06 2.25
N VAL A 59 15.72 -0.92 2.24
CA VAL A 59 14.25 -0.90 2.29
C VAL A 59 13.68 -0.08 1.14
N HIS A 60 12.78 -0.70 0.37
CA HIS A 60 12.00 -0.04 -0.67
C HIS A 60 10.52 -0.07 -0.30
N VAL A 61 9.89 1.11 -0.18
CA VAL A 61 8.45 1.25 0.02
C VAL A 61 7.85 1.91 -1.20
N THR A 62 6.89 1.25 -1.84
CA THR A 62 6.18 1.78 -3.01
C THR A 62 4.69 1.92 -2.73
N VAL A 63 4.14 3.06 -3.13
CA VAL A 63 2.73 3.41 -2.94
C VAL A 63 2.14 3.72 -4.31
N PRO A 64 1.10 2.99 -4.76
CA PRO A 64 0.50 3.25 -6.07
C PRO A 64 -0.13 4.65 -6.06
N PRO A 65 -0.17 5.37 -7.18
CA PRO A 65 -0.92 6.62 -7.26
C PRO A 65 -2.41 6.36 -7.00
N ARG A 66 -3.15 7.38 -6.54
CA ARG A 66 -4.61 7.30 -6.57
C ARG A 66 -5.03 7.28 -8.04
N THR A 67 -5.78 6.27 -8.46
CA THR A 67 -6.49 6.31 -9.75
C THR A 67 -7.46 7.48 -9.69
N THR A 68 -7.04 8.62 -10.24
CA THR A 68 -7.89 9.78 -10.37
C THR A 68 -8.42 9.75 -11.77
N GLY A 69 -9.66 9.31 -11.96
CA GLY A 69 -10.34 9.53 -13.23
C GLY A 69 -10.31 11.03 -13.53
N ASN A 70 -9.56 11.43 -14.57
CA ASN A 70 -9.46 12.75 -15.20
C ASN A 70 -9.69 14.01 -14.33
N GLY A 71 -9.27 13.96 -13.06
CA GLY A 71 -9.54 14.99 -12.07
C GLY A 71 -8.27 15.34 -11.30
N THR A 72 -8.20 16.55 -10.79
CA THR A 72 -7.09 17.00 -9.96
C THR A 72 -7.19 16.37 -8.56
N ALA A 73 -6.12 16.50 -7.77
CA ALA A 73 -6.11 16.11 -6.36
C ALA A 73 -7.23 16.79 -5.53
N LEU A 74 -7.78 17.90 -6.02
CA LEU A 74 -8.87 18.69 -5.42
C LEU A 74 -10.24 18.45 -6.09
N GLY A 75 -10.35 17.46 -6.99
CA GLY A 75 -11.61 17.13 -7.67
C GLY A 75 -12.00 18.08 -8.82
N GLY A 76 -11.10 18.96 -9.26
CA GLY A 76 -11.34 19.81 -10.44
C GLY A 76 -11.04 19.09 -11.76
N PRO A 77 -11.73 19.38 -12.87
CA PRO A 77 -11.39 18.81 -14.17
C PRO A 77 -10.00 19.27 -14.62
N THR A 78 -9.22 18.39 -15.26
CA THR A 78 -7.99 18.77 -15.96
C THR A 78 -8.37 19.30 -17.35
N ASN A 79 -7.93 20.52 -17.68
CA ASN A 79 -8.18 21.17 -18.97
C ASN A 79 -7.26 20.69 -20.09
#